data_AF-A0A519F4C1-F1
#
_entry.id   AF-A0A519F4C1-F1
#
_cell.length_a   1.000
_cell.length_b   1.000
_cell.length_c   1.000
_cell.angle_alpha   90.00
_cell.angle_beta   90.00
_cell.angle_gamma   90.00
#
_symmetry.space_group_name_H-M   'P 1'
#
loop_
_entity.id
_entity.type
_entity.pdbx_description
1 polymer ?
#
loop_
_entity_poly.entity_id
_entity_poly.type
_entity_poly.pdbx_seq_one_letter_code
_entity_poly.pdbx_strand_id
1 'polypeptide(L)'
;MNPKRISFFRRSTAALALAALLAGCAVGPTYERPAVASPSAWKEAPAAEGWLPAAPADALDRGEWWRLFGDAGLDELAARVQVSNQNVAAAVANYAQA
;
A
#
# COMPACT_ATOMS: atom_id res chain seq x y z
N MET A 1 6.44 -60.88 0.50
CA MET A 1 6.24 -59.45 0.17
C MET A 1 5.24 -58.84 1.17
N ASN A 2 5.61 -57.86 2.00
CA ASN A 2 4.75 -57.38 3.09
C ASN A 2 3.88 -56.17 2.62
N PRO A 3 2.55 -56.32 2.50
CA PRO A 3 1.67 -55.32 1.89
C PRO A 3 1.65 -53.97 2.63
N LYS A 4 2.03 -53.97 3.92
CA LYS A 4 2.12 -52.75 4.75
C LYS A 4 3.25 -51.79 4.33
N ARG A 5 4.33 -52.30 3.73
CA ARG A 5 5.43 -51.46 3.20
C ARG A 5 5.04 -50.75 1.89
N ILE A 6 4.18 -51.36 1.10
CA ILE A 6 3.72 -50.84 -0.21
C ILE A 6 2.72 -49.68 -0.01
N SER A 7 1.82 -49.77 0.97
CA SER A 7 0.87 -48.69 1.27
C SER A 7 1.51 -47.46 1.90
N PHE A 8 2.56 -47.64 2.71
CA PHE A 8 3.32 -46.54 3.32
C PHE A 8 4.09 -45.75 2.24
N PHE A 9 4.76 -46.46 1.33
CA PHE A 9 5.51 -45.85 0.23
C PHE A 9 4.62 -45.04 -0.73
N ARG A 10 3.40 -45.55 -1.01
CA ARG A 10 2.41 -44.90 -1.87
C ARG A 10 1.76 -43.65 -1.26
N ARG A 11 1.71 -43.55 0.08
CA ARG A 11 1.28 -42.33 0.80
C ARG A 11 2.39 -41.28 0.82
N SER A 12 3.64 -41.69 0.98
CA SER A 12 4.80 -40.80 0.95
C SER A 12 5.00 -40.15 -0.41
N THR A 13 4.82 -40.87 -1.52
CA THR A 13 4.92 -40.29 -2.87
C THR A 13 3.79 -39.29 -3.17
N ALA A 14 2.57 -39.56 -2.73
CA ALA A 14 1.45 -38.62 -2.89
C ALA A 14 1.68 -37.32 -2.09
N ALA A 15 2.21 -37.41 -0.88
CA ALA A 15 2.56 -36.24 -0.07
C ALA A 15 3.70 -35.42 -0.70
N LEU A 16 4.72 -36.08 -1.27
CA LEU A 16 5.83 -35.39 -1.96
C LEU A 16 5.36 -34.69 -3.24
N ALA A 17 4.48 -35.34 -4.02
CA ALA A 17 3.90 -34.77 -5.22
C ALA A 17 3.03 -33.54 -4.90
N LEU A 18 2.25 -33.61 -3.82
CA LEU A 18 1.48 -32.47 -3.33
C LEU A 18 2.40 -31.32 -2.89
N ALA A 19 3.47 -31.61 -2.15
CA ALA A 19 4.45 -30.59 -1.74
C ALA A 19 5.14 -29.92 -2.95
N ALA A 20 5.45 -30.69 -4.00
CA ALA A 20 6.03 -30.15 -5.23
C ALA A 20 5.04 -29.27 -6.02
N LEU A 21 3.74 -29.59 -6.01
CA LEU A 21 2.70 -28.77 -6.64
C LEU A 21 2.45 -27.45 -5.91
N LEU A 22 2.72 -27.39 -4.60
CA LEU A 22 2.62 -26.17 -3.79
C LEU A 22 3.94 -25.35 -3.80
N ALA A 23 5.02 -25.86 -4.39
CA ALA A 23 6.28 -25.15 -4.50
C ALA A 23 6.20 -24.11 -5.63
N GLY A 24 5.74 -22.91 -5.31
CA GLY A 24 5.86 -21.75 -6.20
C GLY A 24 7.29 -21.21 -6.19
N CYS A 25 7.87 -20.97 -7.36
CA CYS A 25 9.14 -20.26 -7.43
C CYS A 25 8.89 -18.76 -7.19
N ALA A 26 9.57 -18.16 -6.21
CA ALA A 26 9.65 -16.71 -6.07
C ALA A 26 10.57 -16.15 -7.17
N VAL A 27 10.04 -16.00 -8.39
CA VAL A 27 10.76 -15.48 -9.55
C VAL A 27 10.31 -14.05 -9.81
N GLY A 28 10.75 -13.14 -8.95
CA GLY A 28 10.61 -11.71 -9.17
C GLY A 28 12.00 -11.07 -9.15
N PRO A 29 12.31 -10.12 -10.05
CA PRO A 29 13.53 -9.32 -9.90
C PRO A 29 13.47 -8.55 -8.58
N THR A 30 14.63 -8.21 -8.02
CA THR A 30 14.71 -7.26 -6.91
C THR A 30 14.01 -5.96 -7.33
N TYR A 31 13.05 -5.50 -6.51
CA TYR A 31 12.38 -4.23 -6.78
C TYR A 31 13.39 -3.09 -6.74
N GLU A 32 13.51 -2.36 -7.85
CA GLU A 32 14.23 -1.10 -7.91
C GLU A 32 13.25 0.03 -8.20
N ARG A 33 13.31 1.10 -7.39
CA ARG A 33 12.49 2.28 -7.61
C ARG A 33 12.91 2.94 -8.92
N PRO A 34 11.99 3.15 -9.88
CA PRO A 34 12.32 3.84 -11.13
C PRO A 34 12.80 5.27 -10.85
N ALA A 35 13.83 5.71 -11.58
CA ALA A 35 14.22 7.11 -11.59
C ALA A 35 13.10 7.95 -12.23
N VAL A 36 12.73 9.05 -11.58
CA VAL A 36 11.75 10.01 -12.10
C VAL A 36 12.52 11.23 -12.61
N ALA A 37 12.37 11.54 -13.90
CA ALA A 37 12.93 12.76 -14.48
C ALA A 37 12.10 13.97 -13.99
N SER A 38 12.64 14.72 -13.04
CA SER A 38 12.10 16.02 -12.63
C SER A 38 12.93 17.15 -13.22
N PRO A 39 12.30 18.31 -13.52
CA PRO A 39 13.06 19.47 -13.93
C PRO A 39 13.95 19.96 -12.78
N SER A 40 15.08 20.59 -13.12
CA SER A 40 15.97 21.19 -12.11
C SER A 40 15.34 22.35 -11.36
N ALA A 41 14.33 23.00 -11.94
CA ALA A 41 13.54 24.05 -11.31
C ALA A 41 12.11 24.07 -11.89
N TRP A 42 11.16 24.50 -11.06
CA TRP A 42 9.79 24.78 -11.48
C TRP A 42 9.72 26.15 -12.19
N LYS A 43 8.68 26.38 -13.00
CA LYS A 43 8.52 27.63 -13.78
C LYS A 43 8.33 28.87 -12.89
N GLU A 44 7.97 28.65 -11.63
CA GLU A 44 7.78 29.66 -10.59
C GLU A 44 9.10 30.07 -9.93
N ALA A 45 10.24 29.51 -10.36
CA ALA A 45 11.56 29.89 -9.87
C ALA A 45 12.16 31.05 -10.71
N PRO A 46 12.79 32.06 -10.06
CA PRO A 46 12.90 32.25 -8.61
C PRO A 46 11.57 32.68 -8.00
N ALA A 47 11.38 32.36 -6.72
CA ALA A 47 10.16 32.71 -5.99
C ALA A 47 9.85 34.21 -6.14
N ALA A 48 8.60 34.53 -6.45
CA ALA A 48 8.15 35.91 -6.55
C ALA A 48 8.27 36.64 -5.19
N GLU A 49 8.30 37.97 -5.21
CA GLU A 49 8.40 38.77 -3.99
C GLU A 49 7.26 38.41 -3.01
N GLY A 50 7.63 38.12 -1.76
CA GLY A 50 6.70 37.64 -0.72
C GLY A 50 6.47 36.12 -0.68
N TRP A 51 6.99 35.34 -1.64
CA TRP A 51 6.94 33.89 -1.62
C TRP A 51 8.15 33.29 -0.90
N LEU A 52 7.90 32.35 0.00
CA LEU A 52 8.93 31.63 0.76
C LEU A 52 9.20 30.26 0.13
N PRO A 53 10.46 29.79 0.13
CA PRO A 53 10.76 28.39 -0.17
C PRO A 53 9.95 27.45 0.73
N ALA A 54 9.35 26.42 0.15
CA ALA A 54 8.63 25.42 0.91
C ALA A 54 9.60 24.66 1.85
N ALA A 55 9.20 24.47 3.10
CA ALA A 55 9.87 23.60 4.06
C ALA A 55 9.04 22.30 4.18
N PRO A 56 9.45 21.18 3.53
CA PRO A 56 8.67 19.96 3.54
C PRO A 56 8.53 19.42 4.96
N ALA A 57 7.29 19.13 5.36
CA ALA A 57 6.97 18.58 6.67
C ALA A 57 6.52 17.11 6.59
N ASP A 58 7.03 16.37 5.61
CA ASP A 58 6.64 14.98 5.36
C ASP A 58 6.94 14.02 6.52
N ALA A 59 7.79 14.44 7.47
CA ALA A 59 8.07 13.70 8.69
C ALA A 59 7.00 13.86 9.79
N LEU A 60 6.09 14.84 9.66
CA LEU A 60 4.98 15.01 10.61
C LEU A 60 3.86 14.02 10.28
N ASP A 61 3.22 13.49 11.32
CA ASP A 61 1.95 12.79 11.15
C ASP A 61 0.94 13.76 10.56
N ARG A 62 0.43 13.43 9.38
CA ARG A 62 -0.50 14.29 8.64
C ARG A 62 -1.86 14.36 9.32
N GLY A 63 -2.20 13.39 10.17
CA GLY A 63 -3.37 13.38 11.06
C GLY A 63 -4.63 14.05 10.48
N GLU A 64 -5.31 14.80 11.34
CA GLU A 64 -6.45 15.64 10.97
C GLU A 64 -5.95 17.00 10.46
N TRP A 65 -5.26 17.01 9.31
CA TRP A 65 -4.61 18.19 8.72
C TRP A 65 -5.51 19.43 8.63
N TRP A 66 -6.83 19.25 8.52
CA TRP A 66 -7.81 20.33 8.46
C TRP A 66 -7.94 21.11 9.78
N ARG A 67 -7.54 20.53 10.93
CA ARG A 67 -7.53 21.25 12.21
C ARG A 67 -6.59 22.45 12.23
N LEU A 68 -5.62 22.48 11.32
CA LEU A 68 -4.73 23.63 11.14
C LEU A 68 -5.48 24.91 10.74
N PHE A 69 -6.71 24.79 10.21
CA PHE A 69 -7.56 25.95 9.91
C PHE A 69 -8.27 26.52 11.14
N GLY A 70 -8.37 25.77 12.25
CA GLY A 70 -9.08 26.21 13.45
C GLY A 70 -10.58 26.45 13.26
N ASP A 71 -11.21 25.77 12.29
CA ASP A 71 -12.63 25.91 11.95
C ASP A 71 -13.43 24.72 12.51
N ALA A 72 -14.28 25.00 13.50
CA ALA A 72 -15.11 23.99 14.15
C ALA A 72 -16.19 23.39 13.22
N GLY A 73 -16.69 24.16 12.25
CA GLY A 73 -17.65 23.67 11.26
C GLY A 73 -16.97 22.71 10.28
N LEU A 74 -15.73 23.01 9.88
CA LEU A 74 -14.91 22.12 9.08
C LEU A 74 -14.62 20.81 9.83
N ASP A 75 -14.30 20.88 11.12
CA ASP A 75 -14.09 19.70 11.95
C ASP A 75 -15.32 18.79 11.99
N GLU A 76 -16.51 19.37 12.17
CA GLU A 76 -17.77 18.62 12.19
C GLU A 76 -18.09 17.98 10.83
N LEU A 77 -17.85 18.72 9.74
CA LEU A 77 -18.03 18.21 8.38
C LEU A 77 -17.07 17.06 8.09
N ALA A 78 -15.78 17.21 8.43
CA ALA A 78 -14.78 16.17 8.24
C ALA A 78 -15.13 14.89 9.02
N ALA A 79 -15.59 15.03 10.27
CA ALA A 79 -16.05 13.90 11.07
C ALA A 79 -17.24 13.17 10.44
N ARG A 80 -18.22 13.90 9.88
CA ARG A 80 -19.33 13.29 9.13
C ARG A 80 -18.85 12.57 7.87
N VAL A 81 -17.97 13.19 7.09
CA VAL A 81 -17.44 12.59 5.85
C VAL A 81 -16.71 11.28 6.16
N GLN A 82 -15.92 11.24 7.23
CA GLN A 82 -15.14 10.07 7.63
C GLN A 82 -15.99 8.80 7.82
N VAL A 83 -17.23 8.93 8.30
CA VAL A 83 -18.12 7.78 8.57
C VAL A 83 -19.16 7.51 7.48
N SER A 84 -19.47 8.51 6.65
CA SER A 84 -20.60 8.43 5.70
C SER A 84 -20.22 8.44 4.22
N ASN A 85 -18.94 8.66 3.89
CA ASN A 85 -18.50 8.76 2.50
C ASN A 85 -18.47 7.38 1.79
N GLN A 86 -19.43 7.17 0.89
CA GLN A 86 -19.57 5.91 0.15
C GLN A 86 -18.45 5.67 -0.86
N ASN A 87 -17.80 6.71 -1.38
CA ASN A 87 -16.66 6.55 -2.27
C ASN A 87 -15.44 5.98 -1.51
N VAL A 88 -15.22 6.46 -0.27
CA VAL A 88 -14.17 5.91 0.60
C VAL A 88 -14.50 4.48 1.00
N ALA A 89 -15.76 4.20 1.37
CA ALA A 89 -16.19 2.83 1.69
C ALA A 89 -15.96 1.86 0.52
N ALA A 90 -16.31 2.27 -0.70
CA ALA A 90 -16.06 1.49 -1.92
C ALA A 90 -14.56 1.29 -2.19
N ALA A 91 -13.73 2.33 -2.01
CA ALA A 91 -12.28 2.22 -2.17
C ALA A 91 -11.64 1.25 -1.16
N VAL A 92 -12.09 1.28 0.10
CA VAL A 92 -11.65 0.33 1.13
C VAL A 92 -12.06 -1.10 0.77
N ALA A 93 -13.30 -1.29 0.31
CA ALA A 93 -13.77 -2.61 -0.14
C ALA A 93 -12.98 -3.12 -1.37
N ASN A 94 -12.62 -2.24 -2.30
CA ASN A 94 -11.77 -2.57 -3.45
C ASN A 94 -10.35 -2.94 -3.04
N TYR A 95 -9.80 -2.29 -2.03
CA TYR A 95 -8.49 -2.64 -1.50
C TYR A 95 -8.52 -3.99 -0.77
N ALA A 96 -9.56 -4.26 0.03
CA ALA A 96 -9.66 -5.49 0.81
C ALA A 96 -9.89 -6.77 -0.02
N GLN A 97 -10.41 -6.64 -1.25
CA GLN A 97 -10.66 -7.77 -2.14
C GLN A 97 -9.49 -8.10 -3.08
N ALA A 98 -8.44 -7.27 -3.11
CA ALA A 98 -7.25 -7.43 -3.95
C ALA A 98 -6.17 -8.25 -3.23
#